data_AF-A0A9N9N4D7-F1
#
_entry.id   AF-A0A9N9N4D7-F1
#
_cell.length_a   1.000
_cell.length_b   1.000
_cell.length_c   1.000
_cell.angle_alpha   90.00
_cell.angle_beta   90.00
_cell.angle_gamma   90.00
#
_symmetry.space_group_name_H-M   'P 1'
#
loop_
_entity.id
_entity.type
_entity.pdbx_description
1 polymer ?
#
loop_
_entity_poly.entity_id
_entity_poly.type
_entity_poly.pdbx_seq_one_letter_code
_entity_poly.pdbx_strand_id
1 'polypeptide(L)'
;MLVALGGRLLGMVASGLRNKFQPYAVACVQAILEKFKEKKSNVVTALREAIDAIYPCTNLEAIMEDMLAAFENKNPSIKAESALFLARALCLTQPAAFSKKLIKAYVAGLLKLLESAGNIQSFLYCVITFD
;
A
#
# COMPACT_ATOMS: atom_id res chain seq x y z
N MET A 1 -6.01 -9.28 -18.47
CA MET A 1 -7.42 -9.03 -18.12
C MET A 1 -7.85 -9.77 -16.87
N LEU A 2 -7.49 -11.06 -16.69
CA LEU A 2 -7.86 -11.83 -15.48
C LEU A 2 -7.37 -11.22 -14.15
N VAL A 3 -6.12 -10.74 -14.08
CA VAL A 3 -5.56 -10.17 -12.83
C VAL A 3 -6.29 -8.88 -12.41
N ALA A 4 -6.63 -8.02 -13.37
CA ALA A 4 -7.36 -6.77 -13.10
C ALA A 4 -8.79 -7.04 -12.61
N LEU A 5 -9.48 -8.00 -13.24
CA LEU A 5 -10.81 -8.42 -12.82
C LEU A 5 -10.77 -9.08 -11.43
N GLY A 6 -9.77 -9.94 -11.19
CA GLY A 6 -9.55 -10.58 -9.88
C GLY A 6 -9.34 -9.55 -8.77
N GLY A 7 -8.51 -8.53 -8.99
CA GLY A 7 -8.32 -7.44 -8.04
C GLY A 7 -9.62 -6.71 -7.72
N ARG A 8 -10.41 -6.36 -8.73
CA ARG A 8 -11.72 -5.70 -8.55
C ARG A 8 -12.72 -6.54 -7.77
N LEU A 9 -12.83 -7.83 -8.09
CA LEU A 9 -13.68 -8.76 -7.34
C LEU A 9 -13.25 -8.84 -5.87
N LEU A 10 -11.95 -8.93 -5.62
CA LEU A 10 -11.39 -9.03 -4.28
C LEU A 10 -11.65 -7.76 -3.46
N GLY A 11 -11.52 -6.58 -4.09
CA GLY A 11 -11.91 -5.30 -3.49
C GLY A 11 -13.41 -5.21 -3.18
N MET A 12 -14.28 -5.67 -4.09
CA MET A 12 -15.73 -5.70 -3.84
C MET A 12 -16.12 -6.67 -2.73
N VAL A 13 -15.50 -7.85 -2.67
CA VAL A 13 -15.72 -8.83 -1.59
C VAL A 13 -15.28 -8.26 -0.25
N ALA A 14 -14.11 -7.61 -0.20
CA ALA A 14 -13.64 -6.94 1.01
C ALA A 14 -14.63 -5.85 1.45
N SER A 15 -15.10 -5.01 0.52
CA SER A 15 -16.09 -3.97 0.79
C SER A 15 -17.43 -4.53 1.30
N GLY A 16 -17.84 -5.70 0.80
CA GLY A 16 -19.07 -6.39 1.21
C GLY A 16 -18.98 -7.11 2.56
N LEU A 17 -17.86 -7.78 2.85
CA LEU A 17 -17.66 -8.54 4.11
C LEU A 17 -17.19 -7.67 5.28
N ARG A 18 -16.46 -6.57 5.00
CA ARG A 18 -15.85 -5.65 5.98
C ARG A 18 -15.16 -6.39 7.13
N ASN A 19 -15.80 -6.40 8.30
CA ASN A 19 -15.27 -6.98 9.54
C ASN A 19 -14.96 -8.49 9.43
N LYS A 20 -15.68 -9.23 8.59
CA LYS A 20 -15.38 -10.67 8.38
C LYS A 20 -14.17 -10.92 7.48
N PHE A 21 -13.71 -9.90 6.76
CA PHE A 21 -12.56 -9.99 5.86
C PHE A 21 -11.23 -9.68 6.55
N GLN A 22 -11.24 -9.14 7.78
CA GLN A 22 -10.05 -8.80 8.56
C GLN A 22 -8.92 -9.85 8.57
N PRO A 23 -9.18 -11.15 8.84
CA PRO A 23 -8.11 -12.16 8.89
C PRO A 23 -7.51 -12.46 7.51
N TYR A 24 -8.23 -12.19 6.42
CA TYR A 24 -7.78 -12.39 5.05
C TYR A 24 -7.16 -11.13 4.44
N ALA A 25 -7.48 -9.96 4.99
CA ALA A 25 -7.07 -8.67 4.45
C ALA A 25 -5.54 -8.51 4.40
N VAL A 26 -4.82 -8.90 5.46
CA VAL A 26 -3.35 -8.83 5.52
C VAL A 26 -2.72 -9.71 4.44
N ALA A 27 -3.13 -10.97 4.34
CA ALA A 27 -2.64 -11.90 3.31
C ALA A 27 -2.94 -11.39 1.89
N CYS A 28 -4.09 -10.74 1.69
CA CYS A 28 -4.46 -10.14 0.41
C CYS A 28 -3.60 -8.92 0.08
N VAL A 29 -3.31 -8.05 1.05
CA VAL A 29 -2.37 -6.93 0.89
C VAL A 29 -1.00 -7.43 0.50
N GLN A 30 -0.46 -8.43 1.20
CA GLN A 30 0.83 -9.05 0.85
C GLN A 30 0.83 -9.59 -0.59
N ALA A 31 -0.20 -10.36 -0.98
CA ALA A 31 -0.30 -10.91 -2.33
C ALA A 31 -0.40 -9.81 -3.42
N ILE A 32 -1.09 -8.71 -3.13
CA ILE A 32 -1.17 -7.54 -4.02
C ILE A 32 0.20 -6.85 -4.12
N LEU A 33 0.91 -6.68 -3.01
CA LEU A 33 2.24 -6.08 -2.96
C LEU A 33 3.24 -6.85 -3.83
N GLU A 34 3.22 -8.18 -3.76
CA GLU A 34 4.05 -9.02 -4.62
C GLU A 34 3.66 -8.95 -6.10
N LYS A 35 2.38 -8.67 -6.38
CA LYS A 35 1.86 -8.50 -7.74
C LYS A 35 2.19 -7.15 -8.37
N PHE A 36 2.61 -6.13 -7.59
CA PHE A 36 3.12 -4.86 -8.13
C PHE A 36 4.43 -4.97 -8.93
N LYS A 37 5.00 -6.18 -9.08
CA LYS A 37 6.06 -6.43 -10.07
C LYS A 37 5.61 -6.28 -11.52
N GLU A 38 4.29 -6.30 -11.78
CA GLU A 38 3.74 -6.08 -13.11
C GLU A 38 3.80 -4.59 -13.50
N LYS A 39 4.40 -4.29 -14.65
CA LYS A 39 4.52 -2.90 -15.17
C LYS A 39 3.34 -2.46 -16.04
N LYS A 40 2.35 -3.31 -16.26
CA LYS A 40 1.17 -2.98 -17.08
C LYS A 40 0.28 -2.01 -16.32
N SER A 41 0.12 -0.80 -16.83
CA SER A 41 -0.75 0.25 -16.27
C SER A 41 -2.14 -0.27 -15.90
N ASN A 42 -2.78 -1.02 -16.80
CA ASN A 42 -4.11 -1.61 -16.55
C ASN A 42 -4.16 -2.56 -15.35
N VAL A 43 -3.06 -3.26 -15.05
CA VAL A 43 -2.97 -4.18 -13.90
C VAL A 43 -2.66 -3.40 -12.63
N VAL A 44 -1.74 -2.44 -12.70
CA VAL A 44 -1.39 -1.57 -11.57
C VAL A 44 -2.60 -0.77 -11.09
N THR A 45 -3.37 -0.15 -11.98
CA THR A 45 -4.58 0.61 -11.61
C THR A 45 -5.60 -0.29 -10.91
N ALA A 46 -5.85 -1.49 -11.43
CA ALA A 46 -6.80 -2.42 -10.80
C ALA A 46 -6.30 -2.95 -9.44
N LEU A 47 -5.00 -3.16 -9.28
CA LEU A 47 -4.39 -3.54 -7.98
C LEU A 47 -4.49 -2.40 -6.97
N ARG A 48 -4.31 -1.14 -7.41
CA ARG A 48 -4.49 0.05 -6.58
C ARG A 48 -5.94 0.18 -6.10
N GLU A 49 -6.91 0.04 -7.00
CA GLU A 49 -8.33 0.03 -6.64
C GLU A 49 -8.66 -1.09 -5.63
N ALA A 50 -8.08 -2.28 -5.83
CA ALA A 50 -8.30 -3.43 -4.95
C ALA A 50 -7.74 -3.19 -3.54
N ILE A 51 -6.48 -2.75 -3.44
CA ILE A 51 -5.82 -2.56 -2.16
C ILE A 51 -6.45 -1.41 -1.37
N ASP A 52 -6.88 -0.34 -2.04
CA ASP A 52 -7.59 0.77 -1.40
C ASP A 52 -8.97 0.32 -0.86
N ALA A 53 -9.65 -0.61 -1.53
CA ALA A 53 -10.91 -1.19 -1.05
C ALA A 53 -10.74 -2.21 0.10
N ILE A 54 -9.59 -2.90 0.15
CA ILE A 54 -9.25 -3.85 1.23
C ILE A 54 -8.73 -3.12 2.46
N TYR A 55 -8.05 -1.98 2.28
CA TYR A 55 -7.48 -1.18 3.36
C TYR A 55 -8.42 -0.93 4.55
N PRO A 56 -9.70 -0.51 4.39
CA PRO A 56 -10.61 -0.31 5.52
C PRO A 56 -10.97 -1.60 6.29
N CYS A 57 -10.67 -2.78 5.74
CA CYS A 57 -10.81 -4.06 6.42
C CYS A 57 -9.54 -4.46 7.19
N THR A 58 -8.47 -3.68 7.13
CA THR A 58 -7.21 -3.91 7.85
C THR A 58 -6.74 -2.63 8.53
N ASN A 59 -5.66 -2.71 9.28
CA ASN A 59 -5.05 -1.57 9.95
C ASN A 59 -3.60 -1.41 9.49
N LEU A 60 -3.14 -0.16 9.50
CA LEU A 60 -1.77 0.22 9.14
C LEU A 60 -0.70 -0.48 10.00
N GLU A 61 -1.06 -0.91 11.21
CA GLU A 61 -0.20 -1.72 12.09
C GLU A 61 -0.04 -3.16 11.62
N ALA A 62 -1.12 -3.77 11.15
CA ALA A 62 -1.14 -5.17 10.73
C ALA A 62 -0.37 -5.42 9.43
N ILE A 63 -0.34 -4.42 8.54
CA ILE A 63 0.35 -4.49 7.25
C ILE A 63 1.77 -3.90 7.27
N MET A 64 2.24 -3.45 8.44
CA MET A 64 3.52 -2.74 8.57
C MET A 64 4.70 -3.60 8.13
N GLU A 65 4.73 -4.86 8.56
CA GLU A 65 5.83 -5.78 8.22
C GLU A 65 5.89 -6.06 6.72
N ASP A 66 4.74 -6.30 6.09
CA ASP A 66 4.64 -6.51 4.64
C ASP A 66 5.08 -5.27 3.84
N MET A 67 4.72 -4.08 4.32
CA MET A 67 5.10 -2.81 3.67
C MET A 67 6.59 -2.55 3.77
N LEU A 68 7.20 -2.79 4.94
CA LEU A 68 8.65 -2.68 5.11
C LEU A 68 9.41 -3.68 4.22
N ALA A 69 8.92 -4.93 4.16
CA ALA A 69 9.48 -5.94 3.26
C ALA A 69 9.37 -5.53 1.78
N ALA A 70 8.25 -4.88 1.40
CA ALA A 70 8.07 -4.37 0.05
C ALA A 70 9.03 -3.20 -0.28
N PHE A 71 9.41 -2.38 0.71
CA PHE A 71 10.42 -1.33 0.55
C PHE A 71 11.84 -1.87 0.37
N GLU A 72 12.15 -3.01 0.96
CA GLU A 72 13.45 -3.69 0.81
C GLU A 72 13.52 -4.59 -0.44
N ASN A 73 12.45 -4.65 -1.23
CA ASN A 73 12.39 -5.48 -2.42
C ASN A 73 13.37 -5.00 -3.51
N LYS A 74 14.01 -5.92 -4.24
CA LYS A 74 14.96 -5.60 -5.32
C LYS A 74 14.32 -4.86 -6.50
N ASN A 75 13.00 -4.94 -6.64
CA ASN A 75 12.27 -4.33 -7.75
C ASN A 75 11.88 -2.87 -7.45
N PRO A 76 12.37 -1.87 -8.21
CA PRO A 76 12.04 -0.46 -7.98
C PRO A 76 10.56 -0.15 -8.22
N SER A 77 9.87 -0.92 -9.07
CA SER A 77 8.43 -0.77 -9.29
C SER A 77 7.61 -1.11 -8.04
N ILE A 78 7.96 -2.19 -7.32
CA ILE A 78 7.28 -2.56 -6.07
C ILE A 78 7.51 -1.46 -5.04
N LYS A 79 8.76 -1.00 -4.88
CA LYS A 79 9.11 0.10 -3.98
C LYS A 79 8.26 1.35 -4.20
N ALA A 80 8.13 1.79 -5.46
CA ALA A 80 7.34 2.97 -5.82
C ALA A 80 5.84 2.77 -5.57
N GLU A 81 5.27 1.63 -5.94
CA GLU A 81 3.84 1.34 -5.72
C GLU A 81 3.50 1.21 -4.23
N SER A 82 4.35 0.54 -3.45
CA SER A 82 4.21 0.43 -2.00
C SER A 82 4.26 1.79 -1.32
N ALA A 83 5.15 2.68 -1.76
CA ALA A 83 5.20 4.04 -1.24
C ALA A 83 3.90 4.81 -1.56
N LEU A 84 3.36 4.63 -2.77
CA LEU A 84 2.15 5.33 -3.24
C LEU A 84 0.94 4.85 -2.43
N PHE A 85 0.87 3.54 -2.22
CA PHE A 85 -0.14 2.94 -1.37
C PHE A 85 -0.02 3.42 0.07
N LEU A 86 1.20 3.53 0.62
CA LEU A 86 1.41 4.09 1.95
C LEU A 86 0.86 5.51 2.05
N ALA A 87 1.19 6.39 1.10
CA ALA A 87 0.70 7.77 1.10
C ALA A 87 -0.84 7.84 1.14
N ARG A 88 -1.53 7.00 0.36
CA ARG A 88 -3.01 6.91 0.37
C ARG A 88 -3.55 6.32 1.67
N ALA A 89 -2.94 5.25 2.16
CA ALA A 89 -3.31 4.62 3.42
C ALA A 89 -3.15 5.60 4.60
N LEU A 90 -2.10 6.42 4.62
CA LEU A 90 -1.89 7.48 5.60
C LEU A 90 -3.01 8.53 5.54
N CYS A 91 -3.47 8.92 4.35
CA CYS A 91 -4.59 9.87 4.19
C CYS A 91 -5.92 9.31 4.72
N LEU A 92 -6.14 8.00 4.58
CA LEU A 92 -7.35 7.32 5.06
C LEU A 92 -7.31 7.02 6.56
N THR A 93 -6.12 6.96 7.16
CA THR A 93 -5.93 6.55 8.55
C THR A 93 -6.00 7.75 9.47
N GLN A 94 -6.88 7.70 10.47
CA GLN A 94 -6.94 8.77 11.46
C GLN A 94 -5.61 8.92 12.21
N PRO A 95 -5.18 10.17 12.50
CA PRO A 95 -3.94 10.46 13.22
C PRO A 95 -3.86 9.78 14.60
N ALA A 96 -5.01 9.44 15.20
CA ALA A 96 -5.10 8.74 16.47
C ALA A 96 -4.62 7.27 16.42
N ALA A 97 -4.58 6.65 15.24
CA ALA A 97 -4.11 5.26 15.08
C ALA A 97 -2.59 5.14 14.97
N PHE A 98 -1.86 6.26 14.92
CA PHE A 98 -0.40 6.25 14.83
C PHE A 98 0.23 6.15 16.22
N SER A 99 0.84 5.01 16.51
CA SER A 99 1.74 4.86 17.65
C SER A 99 3.13 5.42 17.32
N LYS A 100 3.90 5.87 18.34
CA LYS A 100 5.29 6.29 18.17
C LYS A 100 6.17 5.22 17.48
N LYS A 101 5.84 3.94 17.63
CA LYS A 101 6.54 2.83 16.97
C LYS A 101 6.25 2.81 15.47
N LEU A 102 4.98 2.92 15.07
CA LEU A 102 4.58 2.95 13.67
C LEU A 102 5.23 4.12 12.92
N ILE A 103 5.18 5.32 13.49
CA ILE A 103 5.78 6.51 12.87
C ILE A 103 7.27 6.28 12.63
N LYS A 104 8.02 5.78 13.62
CA LYS A 104 9.45 5.49 13.45
C LYS A 104 9.71 4.45 12.36
N ALA A 105 8.90 3.39 12.31
CA ALA A 105 9.03 2.33 11.31
C ALA A 105 8.79 2.86 9.89
N TYR A 106 7.68 3.58 9.67
CA TYR A 106 7.35 4.13 8.36
C TYR A 106 8.30 5.24 7.92
N VAL A 107 8.72 6.13 8.83
CA VAL A 107 9.73 7.15 8.53
C VAL A 107 11.06 6.49 8.14
N ALA A 108 11.51 5.46 8.85
CA ALA A 108 12.72 4.74 8.51
C ALA A 108 12.61 4.03 7.14
N GLY A 109 11.46 3.41 6.85
CA GLY A 109 11.19 2.80 5.55
C GLY A 109 11.17 3.81 4.40
N LEU A 110 10.51 4.95 4.59
CA LEU A 110 10.48 6.06 3.63
C LEU A 110 11.87 6.67 3.40
N LEU A 111 12.67 6.81 4.45
CA LEU A 111 14.04 7.33 4.34
C LEU A 111 14.91 6.42 3.46
N LYS A 112 14.85 5.09 3.68
CA LYS A 112 15.53 4.09 2.85
C LYS A 112 15.07 4.13 1.39
N LEU A 113 13.78 4.37 1.15
CA LEU A 113 13.25 4.54 -0.20
C LEU A 113 13.79 5.80 -0.88
N LEU A 114 13.86 6.91 -0.13
CA LEU A 114 14.38 8.18 -0.61
C LEU A 114 15.85 8.09 -1.04
N GLU A 115 16.67 7.36 -0.29
CA GLU A 115 18.08 7.09 -0.68
C GLU A 115 18.18 6.23 -1.96
N SER A 116 17.26 5.28 -2.15
CA SER A 116 17.30 4.33 -3.27
C SER A 116 16.73 4.89 -4.57
N ALA A 117 15.91 5.94 -4.54
CA ALA A 117 15.24 6.48 -5.71
C ALA A 117 15.39 8.01 -5.74
N GLY A 118 16.38 8.49 -6.49
CA GLY A 118 16.60 9.92 -6.78
C GLY A 118 15.50 10.60 -7.59
N ASN A 119 14.26 10.11 -7.56
CA ASN A 119 13.12 10.63 -8.31
C ASN A 119 11.81 10.63 -7.50
N ILE A 120 11.92 10.96 -6.20
CA ILE A 120 10.80 11.02 -5.24
C ILE A 120 10.34 12.47 -4.97
N GLN A 121 10.91 13.49 -5.63
CA GLN A 121 10.45 14.88 -5.43
C GLN A 121 8.95 15.08 -5.69
N SER A 122 8.37 14.39 -6.67
CA SER A 122 6.92 14.39 -6.94
C SER A 122 6.10 13.64 -5.88
N PHE A 123 6.70 12.67 -5.19
CA PHE A 123 6.10 11.92 -4.10
C PHE A 123 6.06 12.72 -2.80
N LEU A 124 7.18 13.40 -2.48
CA LEU A 124 7.24 14.32 -1.35
C LEU A 124 6.29 15.49 -1.60
N TYR A 125 6.19 15.99 -2.84
CA TYR A 125 5.15 16.97 -3.21
C TYR A 125 3.73 16.40 -3.03
N CYS A 126 3.43 15.17 -3.44
CA CYS A 126 2.07 14.63 -3.25
C CYS A 126 1.70 14.40 -1.76
N VAL A 127 2.69 14.17 -0.88
CA VAL A 127 2.48 14.01 0.57
C VAL A 127 2.51 15.35 1.31
N ILE A 128 3.26 16.36 0.81
CA ILE A 128 3.43 17.69 1.43
C ILE A 128 2.47 18.74 0.86
N THR A 129 2.03 18.64 -0.40
CA THR A 129 0.99 19.50 -1.02
C THR A 129 -0.41 19.06 -0.58
N PHE A 130 -0.54 18.87 0.73
CA PHE A 130 -1.78 19.01 1.48
C PHE A 130 -2.04 20.52 1.63
N ASP A 131 -2.39 21.17 0.51
CA ASP A 131 -3.20 22.40 0.49
C ASP A 131 -4.33 22.19 -0.53
#